data_AF-A0A2J7PCM5-F1
#
_entry.id   AF-A0A2J7PCM5-F1
#
_cell.length_a   1.000
_cell.length_b   1.000
_cell.length_c   1.000
_cell.angle_alpha   90.00
_cell.angle_beta   90.00
_cell.angle_gamma   90.00
#
_symmetry.space_group_name_H-M   'P 1'
#
loop_
_entity.id
_entity.type
_entity.pdbx_description
1 polymer ?
#
loop_
_entity_poly.entity_id
_entity_poly.type
_entity_poly.pdbx_seq_one_letter_code
_entity_poly.pdbx_strand_id
1 'polypeptide(L)'
;DPDIFNVNLSLARWDTKRLYNFFDYVLSGDKFIELSEKYTVTIATHSSPEKLHSLVEVSQHWTGPISVSVFTLAEEFLVTELYIAYLRQCFHQVRDQISFHLVYPHDYPPINYINSTFNYNYSCENPESVLSELMKHRNSRIIELKNKMLYPQNHLRNHARRNCKTEYIFLTDVDIIPSTGMAEVLDEFLRKSKCEKLCAYVIPVYEMSENVSFPQNKSEMIKLANNGLARPFHQKIYADGHFSTNYSSWEKNTGDVKAAVHVNHNVTRCTNWYEPFYVARAIVPDYDERFIGYGFTRNTQVLVSLLLLCTNKSFRFFLNIFIFLCLSKVYEMIAAGYQFQVLSPIFACHWGLQTVEGDYNPWRRKQVSTNSRLIRTFKTEVNARYGNVIKMC
;
A
#
# COMPACT_ATOMS: atom_id res chain seq x y z
N ASP A 1 -4.04 -26.95 -14.89
CA ASP A 1 -5.20 -27.41 -14.11
C ASP A 1 -6.05 -26.24 -13.65
N PRO A 2 -7.38 -26.35 -13.65
CA PRO A 2 -8.31 -25.32 -13.19
C PRO A 2 -8.55 -25.29 -11.67
N ASP A 3 -7.59 -25.73 -10.86
CA ASP A 3 -7.60 -25.57 -9.40
C ASP A 3 -6.15 -25.43 -8.91
N ILE A 4 -5.58 -24.25 -9.15
CA ILE A 4 -4.17 -23.93 -8.84
C ILE A 4 -4.03 -23.57 -7.37
N PHE A 5 -5.08 -22.99 -6.79
CA PHE A 5 -5.13 -22.70 -5.37
C PHE A 5 -5.27 -23.97 -4.54
N ASN A 6 -6.01 -24.99 -5.00
CA ASN A 6 -6.22 -26.27 -4.31
C ASN A 6 -6.55 -26.06 -2.82
N VAL A 7 -7.39 -25.05 -2.54
CA VAL A 7 -7.71 -24.61 -1.18
C VAL A 7 -9.04 -25.18 -0.70
N ASN A 8 -9.04 -25.73 0.51
CA ASN A 8 -10.28 -26.06 1.19
C ASN A 8 -10.88 -24.78 1.81
N LEU A 9 -11.89 -24.22 1.14
CA LEU A 9 -12.57 -22.99 1.56
C LEU A 9 -13.23 -23.06 2.95
N SER A 10 -13.41 -24.24 3.54
CA SER A 10 -13.91 -24.39 4.91
C SER A 10 -12.87 -24.11 5.99
N LEU A 11 -11.58 -24.08 5.63
CA LEU A 11 -10.47 -23.81 6.56
C LEU A 11 -10.14 -22.32 6.71
N ALA A 12 -10.99 -21.44 6.15
CA ALA A 12 -10.80 -20.00 6.25
C ALA A 12 -10.84 -19.53 7.70
N ARG A 13 -9.99 -18.57 8.04
CA ARG A 13 -10.06 -17.91 9.36
C ARG A 13 -10.95 -16.69 9.27
N TRP A 14 -11.77 -16.48 10.28
CA TRP A 14 -12.60 -15.28 10.41
C TRP A 14 -11.82 -14.12 11.02
N ASP A 15 -12.13 -12.89 10.62
CA ASP A 15 -11.79 -11.74 11.46
C ASP A 15 -12.63 -11.72 12.75
N THR A 16 -12.21 -10.88 13.69
CA THR A 16 -12.86 -10.72 15.00
C THR A 16 -14.34 -10.35 14.89
N LYS A 17 -14.76 -9.61 13.84
CA LYS A 17 -16.16 -9.20 13.64
C LYS A 17 -16.94 -10.13 12.72
N ARG A 18 -16.33 -11.22 12.21
CA ARG A 18 -16.92 -12.16 11.25
C ARG A 18 -17.47 -11.48 9.98
N LEU A 19 -16.80 -10.43 9.52
CA LEU A 19 -17.10 -9.74 8.28
C LEU A 19 -16.36 -10.35 7.08
N TYR A 20 -15.16 -10.89 7.31
CA TYR A 20 -14.26 -11.37 6.27
C TYR A 20 -13.65 -12.72 6.64
N ASN A 21 -13.37 -13.52 5.62
CA ASN A 21 -12.63 -14.77 5.70
C ASN A 21 -11.25 -14.59 5.08
N PHE A 22 -10.24 -15.19 5.71
CA PHE A 22 -8.83 -15.06 5.35
C PHE A 22 -8.24 -16.44 5.07
N PHE A 23 -7.50 -16.51 3.97
CA PHE A 23 -6.67 -17.65 3.59
C PHE A 23 -5.23 -17.23 3.44
N ASP A 24 -4.37 -17.82 4.27
CA ASP A 24 -2.93 -17.66 4.16
C ASP A 24 -2.37 -18.65 3.12
N TYR A 25 -1.36 -18.22 2.34
CA TYR A 25 -0.54 -19.09 1.49
C TYR A 25 -1.33 -19.94 0.50
N VAL A 26 -2.42 -19.38 -0.06
CA VAL A 26 -3.23 -20.02 -1.10
C VAL A 26 -2.37 -20.44 -2.28
N LEU A 27 -1.39 -19.60 -2.64
CA LEU A 27 -0.38 -19.97 -3.61
C LEU A 27 0.94 -19.33 -3.24
N SER A 28 1.89 -20.15 -2.79
CA SER A 28 3.22 -19.67 -2.42
C SER A 28 4.15 -19.58 -3.62
N GLY A 29 5.06 -18.60 -3.59
CA GLY A 29 6.11 -18.49 -4.60
C GLY A 29 7.12 -19.62 -4.45
N ASP A 30 7.63 -20.13 -5.58
CA ASP A 30 8.49 -21.32 -5.60
C ASP A 30 9.78 -21.13 -4.77
N LYS A 31 10.27 -19.89 -4.68
CA LYS A 31 11.44 -19.48 -3.90
C LYS A 31 11.09 -18.56 -2.73
N PHE A 32 9.81 -18.40 -2.38
CA PHE A 32 9.38 -17.45 -1.36
C PHE A 32 10.05 -17.69 0.00
N ILE A 33 10.19 -18.95 0.40
CA ILE A 33 10.85 -19.34 1.66
C ILE A 33 12.36 -19.10 1.59
N GLU A 34 13.03 -19.56 0.53
CA GLU A 34 14.47 -19.32 0.31
C GLU A 34 14.80 -17.82 0.31
N LEU A 35 14.01 -17.02 -0.39
CA LEU A 35 14.16 -15.56 -0.43
C LEU A 35 13.89 -14.92 0.95
N SER A 36 12.95 -15.46 1.72
CA SER A 36 12.69 -14.99 3.08
C SER A 36 13.79 -15.33 4.08
N GLU A 37 14.59 -16.37 3.83
CA GLU A 37 15.79 -16.68 4.59
C GLU A 37 16.98 -15.83 4.13
N LYS A 38 17.06 -15.55 2.82
CA LYS A 38 18.12 -14.74 2.20
C LYS A 38 18.02 -13.25 2.53
N TYR A 39 16.83 -12.66 2.51
CA TYR A 39 16.61 -11.23 2.76
C TYR A 39 15.99 -11.01 4.14
N THR A 40 16.31 -9.89 4.79
CA THR A 40 15.72 -9.45 6.06
C THR A 40 14.46 -8.62 5.88
N VAL A 41 14.07 -8.33 4.64
CA VAL A 41 12.94 -7.48 4.29
C VAL A 41 12.01 -8.12 3.24
N THR A 42 10.70 -7.99 3.46
CA THR A 42 9.63 -8.44 2.54
C THR A 42 8.77 -7.24 2.15
N ILE A 43 8.36 -7.16 0.88
CA ILE A 43 7.25 -6.25 0.51
C ILE A 43 5.95 -6.89 0.97
N ALA A 44 5.18 -6.16 1.77
CA ALA A 44 3.78 -6.48 2.01
C ALA A 44 2.93 -5.56 1.15
N THR A 45 1.96 -6.10 0.44
CA THR A 45 1.00 -5.31 -0.32
C THR A 45 -0.37 -5.97 -0.37
N HIS A 46 -1.36 -5.25 -0.87
CA HIS A 46 -2.69 -5.75 -1.07
C HIS A 46 -3.22 -5.31 -2.42
N SER A 47 -4.13 -6.10 -2.98
CA SER A 47 -4.70 -5.80 -4.28
C SER A 47 -6.16 -6.23 -4.37
N SER A 48 -6.79 -5.80 -5.45
CA SER A 48 -7.99 -6.40 -6.01
C SER A 48 -7.64 -6.97 -7.38
N PRO A 49 -8.47 -7.83 -7.98
CA PRO A 49 -8.17 -8.44 -9.27
C PRO A 49 -7.80 -7.42 -10.35
N GLU A 50 -8.43 -6.24 -10.36
CA GLU A 50 -8.20 -5.14 -11.30
C GLU A 50 -6.77 -4.57 -11.31
N LYS A 51 -6.02 -4.73 -10.21
CA LYS A 51 -4.70 -4.13 -10.02
C LYS A 51 -3.59 -5.17 -9.89
N LEU A 52 -3.87 -6.44 -10.18
CA LEU A 52 -2.87 -7.50 -10.10
C LEU A 52 -1.75 -7.38 -11.15
N HIS A 53 -2.03 -6.75 -12.30
CA HIS A 53 -1.02 -6.50 -13.34
C HIS A 53 0.19 -5.72 -12.82
N SER A 54 -0.01 -4.82 -11.85
CA SER A 54 1.07 -4.01 -11.25
C SER A 54 2.14 -4.85 -10.56
N LEU A 55 1.83 -6.10 -10.15
CA LEU A 55 2.81 -7.01 -9.54
C LEU A 55 3.94 -7.40 -10.51
N VAL A 56 3.70 -7.34 -11.82
CA VAL A 56 4.73 -7.62 -12.83
C VAL A 56 5.87 -6.62 -12.67
N GLU A 57 5.57 -5.33 -12.72
CA GLU A 57 6.57 -4.25 -12.56
C GLU A 57 7.23 -4.26 -11.18
N VAL A 58 6.44 -4.46 -10.11
CA VAL A 58 6.99 -4.52 -8.73
C VAL A 58 8.00 -5.67 -8.58
N SER A 59 7.66 -6.87 -9.06
CA SER A 59 8.53 -8.06 -8.94
C SER A 59 9.77 -8.04 -9.86
N GLN A 60 9.76 -7.20 -10.90
CA GLN A 60 10.94 -6.96 -11.73
C GLN A 60 11.96 -6.04 -11.03
N HIS A 61 11.48 -5.05 -10.27
CA HIS A 61 12.34 -4.10 -9.55
C HIS A 61 12.75 -4.59 -8.16
N TRP A 62 11.94 -5.45 -7.55
CA TRP A 62 12.18 -6.06 -6.25
C TRP A 62 12.55 -7.53 -6.41
N THR A 63 13.75 -7.92 -6.00
CA THR A 63 14.25 -9.31 -6.10
C THR A 63 13.97 -10.15 -4.86
N GLY A 64 13.52 -9.52 -3.77
CA GLY A 64 13.22 -10.18 -2.49
C GLY A 64 11.83 -10.81 -2.45
N PRO A 65 11.42 -11.35 -1.30
CA PRO A 65 10.08 -11.92 -1.13
C PRO A 65 8.99 -10.84 -1.15
N ILE A 66 7.80 -11.20 -1.64
CA ILE A 66 6.60 -10.35 -1.68
C ILE A 66 5.41 -11.13 -1.12
N SER A 67 4.70 -10.56 -0.14
CA SER A 67 3.43 -11.09 0.39
C SER A 67 2.28 -10.21 -0.08
N VAL A 68 1.30 -10.82 -0.77
CA VAL A 68 0.18 -10.11 -1.39
C VAL A 68 -1.15 -10.63 -0.84
N SER A 69 -1.94 -9.77 -0.22
CA SER A 69 -3.33 -10.09 0.14
C SER A 69 -4.30 -9.60 -0.93
N VAL A 70 -5.00 -10.53 -1.60
CA VAL A 70 -5.94 -10.22 -2.68
C VAL A 70 -7.37 -10.31 -2.16
N PHE A 71 -8.13 -9.23 -2.34
CA PHE A 71 -9.54 -9.18 -1.98
C PHE A 71 -10.42 -9.56 -3.18
N THR A 72 -11.21 -10.61 -3.03
CA THR A 72 -12.03 -11.19 -4.10
C THR A 72 -13.46 -11.48 -3.63
N LEU A 73 -14.38 -11.65 -4.57
CA LEU A 73 -15.83 -11.74 -4.33
C LEU A 73 -16.45 -12.82 -5.20
N ALA A 74 -17.22 -13.75 -4.62
CA ALA A 74 -18.05 -14.67 -5.39
C ALA A 74 -17.32 -15.30 -6.60
N GLU A 75 -17.79 -15.03 -7.82
CA GLU A 75 -17.18 -15.47 -9.09
C GLU A 75 -15.86 -14.78 -9.49
N GLU A 76 -15.52 -13.62 -8.90
CA GLU A 76 -14.21 -12.99 -9.12
C GLU A 76 -13.07 -13.85 -8.56
N PHE A 77 -13.37 -14.81 -7.67
CA PHE A 77 -12.38 -15.77 -7.17
C PHE A 77 -11.73 -16.55 -8.32
N LEU A 78 -12.54 -17.07 -9.25
CA LEU A 78 -12.05 -17.80 -10.41
C LEU A 78 -11.22 -16.89 -11.32
N VAL A 79 -11.69 -15.66 -11.57
CA VAL A 79 -10.93 -14.68 -12.35
C VAL A 79 -9.58 -14.36 -11.69
N THR A 80 -9.55 -14.27 -10.36
CA THR A 80 -8.34 -14.04 -9.57
C THR A 80 -7.35 -15.18 -9.73
N GLU A 81 -7.84 -16.42 -9.60
CA GLU A 81 -7.04 -17.64 -9.76
C GLU A 81 -6.44 -17.74 -11.16
N LEU A 82 -7.27 -17.61 -12.19
CA LEU A 82 -6.86 -17.70 -13.58
C LEU A 82 -5.86 -16.62 -13.96
N TYR A 83 -6.04 -15.40 -13.47
CA TYR A 83 -5.11 -14.32 -13.77
C TYR A 83 -3.77 -14.50 -13.04
N ILE A 84 -3.77 -14.95 -11.78
CA ILE A 84 -2.53 -15.28 -11.06
C ILE A 84 -1.79 -16.43 -11.75
N ALA A 85 -2.52 -17.43 -12.25
CA ALA A 85 -1.95 -18.51 -13.03
C ALA A 85 -1.21 -18.00 -14.27
N TYR A 86 -1.87 -17.14 -15.05
CA TYR A 86 -1.31 -16.48 -16.22
C TYR A 86 -0.05 -15.67 -15.85
N LEU A 87 -0.10 -14.86 -14.80
CA LEU A 87 1.05 -14.06 -14.37
C LEU A 87 2.24 -14.95 -13.99
N ARG A 88 2.01 -16.07 -13.29
CA ARG A 88 3.09 -17.02 -12.93
C ARG A 88 3.65 -17.77 -14.13
N GLN A 89 2.82 -18.08 -15.13
CA GLN A 89 3.26 -18.71 -16.37
C GLN A 89 4.15 -17.76 -17.18
N CYS A 90 3.77 -16.48 -17.27
CA CYS A 90 4.47 -15.49 -18.08
C CYS A 90 5.68 -14.86 -17.38
N PHE A 91 5.63 -14.67 -16.06
CA PHE A 91 6.61 -13.90 -15.31
C PHE A 91 7.19 -14.73 -14.18
N HIS A 92 8.41 -15.23 -14.39
CA HIS A 92 9.10 -16.07 -13.41
C HIS A 92 9.32 -15.36 -12.08
N GLN A 93 9.49 -14.03 -12.06
CA GLN A 93 9.58 -13.25 -10.83
C GLN A 93 8.30 -13.36 -9.99
N VAL A 94 7.13 -13.27 -10.62
CA VAL A 94 5.84 -13.47 -9.95
C VAL A 94 5.73 -14.89 -9.39
N ARG A 95 6.12 -15.89 -10.19
CA ARG A 95 6.11 -17.31 -9.79
C ARG A 95 7.04 -17.61 -8.62
N ASP A 96 8.26 -17.08 -8.65
CA ASP A 96 9.30 -17.43 -7.70
C ASP A 96 9.17 -16.64 -6.39
N GLN A 97 8.85 -15.33 -6.48
CA GLN A 97 8.98 -14.40 -5.35
C GLN A 97 7.70 -14.15 -4.55
N ILE A 98 6.52 -14.33 -5.17
CA ILE A 98 5.25 -13.83 -4.60
C ILE A 98 4.47 -14.95 -3.92
N SER A 99 4.10 -14.72 -2.66
CA SER A 99 3.08 -15.52 -1.96
C SER A 99 1.75 -14.79 -1.96
N PHE A 100 0.71 -15.46 -2.45
CA PHE A 100 -0.65 -14.96 -2.53
C PHE A 100 -1.50 -15.47 -1.37
N HIS A 101 -2.21 -14.52 -0.77
CA HIS A 101 -3.19 -14.73 0.29
C HIS A 101 -4.55 -14.21 -0.19
N LEU A 102 -5.65 -14.81 0.23
CA LEU A 102 -6.98 -14.41 -0.22
C LEU A 102 -7.85 -13.92 0.92
N VAL A 103 -8.70 -12.94 0.62
CA VAL A 103 -9.72 -12.42 1.51
C VAL A 103 -11.03 -12.27 0.75
N TYR A 104 -12.13 -12.73 1.33
CA TYR A 104 -13.48 -12.51 0.80
C TYR A 104 -14.46 -12.19 1.93
N PRO A 105 -15.52 -11.41 1.66
CA PRO A 105 -16.53 -11.07 2.66
C PRO A 105 -17.44 -12.27 2.96
N HIS A 106 -17.97 -12.32 4.18
CA HIS A 106 -18.87 -13.39 4.62
C HIS A 106 -20.03 -13.64 3.66
N ASP A 107 -20.70 -12.56 3.25
CA ASP A 107 -21.95 -12.61 2.48
C ASP A 107 -21.74 -13.00 1.01
N TYR A 108 -20.48 -13.02 0.55
CA TYR A 108 -20.12 -13.32 -0.85
C TYR A 108 -18.96 -14.31 -0.91
N PRO A 109 -19.13 -15.55 -0.43
CA PRO A 109 -18.10 -16.57 -0.47
C PRO A 109 -17.74 -16.92 -1.92
N PRO A 110 -16.51 -17.43 -2.18
CA PRO A 110 -16.10 -17.85 -3.52
C PRO A 110 -17.08 -18.82 -4.14
N ILE A 111 -17.37 -18.62 -5.42
CA ILE A 111 -18.25 -19.49 -6.17
C ILE A 111 -17.47 -20.08 -7.35
N ASN A 112 -17.26 -21.39 -7.33
CA ASN A 112 -16.66 -22.12 -8.44
C ASN A 112 -17.77 -22.48 -9.44
N TYR A 113 -18.01 -21.61 -10.42
CA TYR A 113 -18.92 -21.91 -11.53
C TYR A 113 -18.19 -22.13 -12.87
N ILE A 114 -18.39 -23.35 -13.38
CA ILE A 114 -18.46 -23.81 -14.77
C ILE A 114 -17.15 -24.26 -15.45
N ASN A 115 -17.31 -25.38 -16.18
CA ASN A 115 -16.51 -26.00 -17.24
C ASN A 115 -15.94 -25.02 -18.29
N SER A 116 -15.25 -23.95 -17.90
CA SER A 116 -14.44 -23.16 -18.81
C SER A 116 -13.07 -23.80 -18.88
N THR A 117 -12.77 -24.49 -19.99
CA THR A 117 -11.40 -24.79 -20.38
C THR A 117 -10.68 -23.45 -20.56
N PHE A 118 -9.95 -23.01 -19.54
CA PHE A 118 -9.11 -21.84 -19.63
C PHE A 118 -8.10 -22.08 -20.75
N ASN A 119 -8.09 -21.18 -21.74
CA ASN A 119 -7.11 -21.27 -22.80
C ASN A 119 -5.76 -20.79 -22.26
N TYR A 120 -4.84 -21.71 -22.02
CA TYR A 120 -3.48 -21.40 -21.56
C TYR A 120 -2.63 -20.65 -22.60
N ASN A 121 -3.17 -20.38 -23.80
CA ASN A 121 -2.45 -19.80 -24.92
C ASN A 121 -2.59 -18.26 -25.01
N TYR A 122 -2.64 -17.57 -23.87
CA TYR A 122 -2.57 -16.10 -23.85
C TYR A 122 -1.13 -15.62 -24.04
N SER A 123 -0.95 -14.56 -24.83
CA SER A 123 0.36 -13.90 -24.99
C SER A 123 0.79 -13.21 -23.69
N CYS A 124 2.10 -13.25 -23.40
CA CYS A 124 2.70 -12.58 -22.24
C CYS A 124 3.00 -11.08 -22.48
N GLU A 125 2.71 -10.56 -23.66
CA GLU A 125 3.07 -9.18 -24.06
C GLU A 125 2.20 -8.10 -23.40
N ASN A 126 0.92 -8.40 -23.12
CA ASN A 126 -0.02 -7.41 -22.60
C ASN A 126 -0.91 -7.98 -21.48
N PRO A 127 -0.39 -8.00 -20.23
CA PRO A 127 -1.12 -8.50 -19.07
C PRO A 127 -2.41 -7.74 -18.78
N GLU A 128 -2.49 -6.44 -19.07
CA GLU A 128 -3.71 -5.64 -18.86
C GLU A 128 -4.85 -6.06 -19.79
N SER A 129 -4.53 -6.41 -21.03
CA SER A 129 -5.51 -6.88 -22.02
C SER A 129 -6.11 -8.23 -21.61
N VAL A 130 -5.26 -9.17 -21.18
CA VAL A 130 -5.69 -10.48 -20.66
C VAL A 130 -6.59 -10.29 -19.44
N LEU A 131 -6.19 -9.45 -18.48
CA LEU A 131 -7.03 -9.12 -17.33
C LEU A 131 -8.37 -8.56 -17.78
N SER A 132 -8.37 -7.59 -18.70
CA SER A 132 -9.58 -6.95 -19.21
C SER A 132 -10.53 -7.95 -19.87
N GLU A 133 -10.02 -8.97 -20.56
CA GLU A 133 -10.81 -10.06 -21.12
C GLU A 133 -11.44 -10.93 -20.03
N LEU A 134 -10.68 -11.33 -19.02
CA LEU A 134 -11.19 -12.13 -17.91
C LEU A 134 -12.24 -11.38 -17.10
N MET A 135 -12.02 -10.09 -16.84
CA MET A 135 -12.96 -9.26 -16.09
C MET A 135 -14.31 -9.01 -16.82
N LYS A 136 -14.41 -9.27 -18.13
CA LYS A 136 -15.69 -9.23 -18.89
C LYS A 136 -16.65 -10.35 -18.51
N HIS A 137 -16.16 -11.44 -17.92
CA HIS A 137 -16.98 -12.57 -17.49
C HIS A 137 -17.74 -12.31 -16.17
N ARG A 138 -17.51 -11.15 -15.53
CA ARG A 138 -18.22 -10.75 -14.31
C ARG A 138 -19.68 -10.47 -14.58
N ASN A 139 -20.55 -10.91 -13.68
CA ASN A 139 -21.96 -10.53 -13.69
C ASN A 139 -22.10 -9.03 -13.38
N SER A 140 -23.02 -8.36 -14.08
CA SER A 140 -23.37 -6.95 -13.83
C SER A 140 -23.73 -6.70 -12.37
N ARG A 141 -24.38 -7.66 -11.70
CA ARG A 141 -24.71 -7.59 -10.26
C ARG A 141 -23.47 -7.48 -9.37
N ILE A 142 -22.40 -8.23 -9.68
CA ILE A 142 -21.15 -8.18 -8.92
C ILE A 142 -20.43 -6.85 -9.15
N ILE A 143 -20.45 -6.34 -10.37
CA ILE A 143 -19.88 -5.02 -10.70
C ILE A 143 -20.59 -3.92 -9.88
N GLU A 144 -21.93 -3.92 -9.86
CA GLU A 144 -22.70 -2.97 -9.06
C GLU A 144 -22.46 -3.10 -7.56
N LEU A 145 -22.36 -4.33 -7.06
CA LEU A 145 -22.06 -4.62 -5.66
C LEU A 145 -20.69 -4.06 -5.27
N LYS A 146 -19.67 -4.35 -6.08
CA LYS A 146 -18.29 -3.91 -5.84
C LYS A 146 -18.18 -2.39 -5.78
N ASN A 147 -18.92 -1.68 -6.64
CA ASN A 147 -18.99 -0.22 -6.62
C ASN A 147 -19.62 0.36 -5.35
N LYS A 148 -20.42 -0.42 -4.61
CA LYS A 148 -21.09 0.00 -3.37
C LYS A 148 -20.39 -0.52 -2.11
N MET A 149 -19.54 -1.53 -2.24
CA MET A 149 -18.89 -2.19 -1.12
C MET A 149 -17.61 -1.47 -0.69
N LEU A 150 -17.40 -1.37 0.63
CA LEU A 150 -16.19 -0.77 1.17
C LEU A 150 -15.01 -1.73 1.02
N TYR A 151 -13.91 -1.25 0.45
CA TYR A 151 -12.67 -2.00 0.32
C TYR A 151 -11.95 -2.12 1.68
N PRO A 152 -11.62 -3.32 2.17
CA PRO A 152 -11.07 -3.53 3.53
C PRO A 152 -9.54 -3.43 3.58
N GLN A 153 -8.97 -2.33 3.09
CA GLN A 153 -7.53 -2.12 2.97
C GLN A 153 -6.74 -2.40 4.27
N ASN A 154 -7.24 -2.00 5.45
CA ASN A 154 -6.48 -2.20 6.69
C ASN A 154 -6.41 -3.69 7.08
N HIS A 155 -7.49 -4.44 6.85
CA HIS A 155 -7.49 -5.89 7.04
C HIS A 155 -6.48 -6.55 6.09
N LEU A 156 -6.47 -6.14 4.82
CA LEU A 156 -5.57 -6.70 3.81
C LEU A 156 -4.10 -6.36 4.11
N ARG A 157 -3.81 -5.15 4.60
CA ARG A 157 -2.47 -4.75 5.06
C ARG A 157 -1.99 -5.59 6.22
N ASN A 158 -2.84 -5.79 7.22
CA ASN A 158 -2.51 -6.65 8.35
C ASN A 158 -2.31 -8.10 7.91
N HIS A 159 -3.17 -8.61 7.04
CA HIS A 159 -3.09 -9.97 6.51
C HIS A 159 -1.80 -10.21 5.72
N ALA A 160 -1.43 -9.32 4.81
CA ALA A 160 -0.16 -9.40 4.09
C ALA A 160 1.04 -9.32 5.06
N ARG A 161 1.04 -8.32 5.96
CA ARG A 161 2.12 -8.16 6.95
C ARG A 161 2.33 -9.39 7.83
N ARG A 162 1.25 -9.99 8.35
CA ARG A 162 1.31 -11.15 9.24
C ARG A 162 1.84 -12.41 8.53
N ASN A 163 1.77 -12.44 7.20
CA ASN A 163 2.27 -13.53 6.38
C ASN A 163 3.68 -13.28 5.81
N CYS A 164 4.29 -12.13 6.07
CA CYS A 164 5.73 -11.94 5.84
C CYS A 164 6.53 -12.83 6.80
N LYS A 165 7.63 -13.42 6.31
CA LYS A 165 8.53 -14.26 7.12
C LYS A 165 9.77 -13.51 7.63
N THR A 166 10.04 -12.32 7.09
CA THR A 166 11.22 -11.53 7.40
C THR A 166 11.01 -10.59 8.59
N GLU A 167 12.10 -10.12 9.19
CA GLU A 167 12.06 -9.21 10.35
C GLU A 167 11.53 -7.82 9.98
N TYR A 168 11.94 -7.29 8.82
CA TYR A 168 11.50 -6.00 8.31
C TYR A 168 10.43 -6.15 7.25
N ILE A 169 9.51 -5.21 7.20
CA ILE A 169 8.42 -5.18 6.23
C ILE A 169 8.38 -3.81 5.57
N PHE A 170 8.35 -3.81 4.24
CA PHE A 170 8.06 -2.64 3.43
C PHE A 170 6.61 -2.70 2.96
N LEU A 171 5.70 -1.98 3.62
CA LEU A 171 4.28 -2.01 3.26
C LEU A 171 3.98 -0.94 2.21
N THR A 172 3.59 -1.36 1.01
CA THR A 172 3.33 -0.48 -0.14
C THR A 172 1.97 -0.76 -0.77
N ASP A 173 1.46 0.22 -1.51
CA ASP A 173 0.33 -0.03 -2.41
C ASP A 173 0.87 -0.80 -3.64
N VAL A 174 0.03 -1.59 -4.30
CA VAL A 174 0.48 -2.58 -5.32
C VAL A 174 1.09 -1.94 -6.57
N ASP A 175 0.81 -0.66 -6.80
CA ASP A 175 1.28 0.16 -7.91
C ASP A 175 2.45 1.08 -7.52
N ILE A 176 3.02 0.89 -6.32
CA ILE A 176 4.21 1.60 -5.85
C ILE A 176 5.42 0.71 -6.10
N ILE A 177 6.24 1.12 -7.06
CA ILE A 177 7.34 0.34 -7.60
C ILE A 177 8.65 0.85 -6.98
N PRO A 178 9.43 -0.02 -6.32
CA PRO A 178 10.72 0.36 -5.76
C PRO A 178 11.75 0.65 -6.86
N SER A 179 12.78 1.43 -6.54
CA SER A 179 13.93 1.58 -7.43
C SER A 179 14.59 0.23 -7.74
N THR A 180 15.10 0.05 -8.96
CA THR A 180 15.72 -1.20 -9.41
C THR A 180 16.79 -1.71 -8.42
N GLY A 181 16.67 -2.98 -7.99
CA GLY A 181 17.65 -3.61 -7.09
C GLY A 181 17.61 -3.09 -5.65
N MET A 182 16.51 -2.42 -5.24
CA MET A 182 16.36 -1.86 -3.90
C MET A 182 16.44 -2.94 -2.80
N ALA A 183 15.99 -4.17 -3.06
CA ALA A 183 15.96 -5.22 -2.05
C ALA A 183 17.36 -5.57 -1.53
N GLU A 184 18.36 -5.73 -2.42
CA GLU A 184 19.75 -6.03 -2.05
C GLU A 184 20.38 -4.93 -1.20
N VAL A 185 20.32 -3.70 -1.69
CA VAL A 185 20.99 -2.57 -1.04
C VAL A 185 20.30 -2.17 0.26
N LEU A 186 18.98 -2.37 0.35
CA LEU A 186 18.22 -2.18 1.58
C LEU A 186 18.53 -3.28 2.60
N ASP A 187 18.61 -4.54 2.18
CA ASP A 187 18.99 -5.65 3.07
C ASP A 187 20.38 -5.44 3.69
N GLU A 188 21.36 -5.02 2.87
CA GLU A 188 22.70 -4.69 3.36
C GLU A 188 22.67 -3.60 4.43
N PHE A 189 21.87 -2.55 4.22
CA PHE A 189 21.67 -1.49 5.21
C PHE A 189 21.01 -2.01 6.48
N LEU A 190 19.92 -2.78 6.37
CA LEU A 190 19.14 -3.27 7.50
C LEU A 190 19.91 -4.26 8.40
N ARG A 191 20.81 -5.07 7.81
CA ARG A 191 21.68 -5.97 8.57
C ARG A 191 22.73 -5.21 9.39
N LYS A 192 23.15 -4.05 8.91
CA LYS A 192 24.17 -3.19 9.57
C LYS A 192 23.54 -2.14 10.48
N SER A 193 22.28 -1.78 10.26
CA SER A 193 21.63 -0.71 10.98
C SER A 193 21.41 -1.12 12.44
N LYS A 194 21.94 -0.30 13.35
CA LYS A 194 21.67 -0.41 14.78
C LYS A 194 20.75 0.74 15.15
N CYS A 195 19.47 0.45 15.31
CA CYS A 195 18.56 1.39 15.94
C CYS A 195 18.41 1.00 17.41
N GLU A 196 18.90 1.86 18.30
CA GLU A 196 18.77 1.68 19.76
C GLU A 196 17.33 1.92 20.25
N LYS A 197 16.49 2.54 19.42
CA LYS A 197 15.08 2.84 19.67
C LYS A 197 14.18 2.08 18.69
N LEU A 198 12.89 2.44 18.66
CA LEU A 198 11.97 2.01 17.61
C LEU A 198 12.19 2.87 16.37
N CYS A 199 12.69 2.29 15.27
CA CYS A 199 12.91 3.01 14.01
C CYS A 199 11.90 2.61 12.93
N ALA A 200 11.55 3.60 12.11
CA ALA A 200 10.89 3.43 10.83
C ALA A 200 11.70 4.16 9.74
N TYR A 201 12.15 3.43 8.74
CA TYR A 201 12.99 3.94 7.66
C TYR A 201 12.11 4.39 6.50
N VAL A 202 12.02 5.69 6.27
CA VAL A 202 11.16 6.31 5.26
C VAL A 202 11.81 6.23 3.89
N ILE A 203 11.04 5.75 2.90
CA ILE A 203 11.40 5.68 1.49
C ILE A 203 10.66 6.80 0.77
N PRO A 204 11.35 7.76 0.14
CA PRO A 204 10.71 8.79 -0.66
C PRO A 204 9.96 8.17 -1.85
N VAL A 205 8.72 8.61 -2.06
CA VAL A 205 7.89 8.18 -3.20
C VAL A 205 7.56 9.36 -4.08
N TYR A 206 7.66 9.15 -5.39
CA TYR A 206 7.32 10.11 -6.44
C TYR A 206 6.16 9.60 -7.29
N GLU A 207 5.30 10.50 -7.76
CA GLU A 207 4.41 10.23 -8.90
C GLU A 207 5.05 10.77 -10.18
N MET A 208 4.93 10.03 -11.28
CA MET A 208 5.56 10.37 -12.57
C MET A 208 4.56 10.33 -13.72
N SER A 209 4.89 11.04 -14.80
CA SER A 209 4.14 10.99 -16.06
C SER A 209 4.10 9.56 -16.62
N GLU A 210 2.98 9.15 -17.19
CA GLU A 210 2.85 7.84 -17.88
C GLU A 210 3.71 7.76 -19.15
N ASN A 211 4.16 8.90 -19.67
CA ASN A 211 4.95 8.99 -20.89
C ASN A 211 6.47 8.89 -20.66
N VAL A 212 6.92 8.63 -19.43
CA VAL A 212 8.34 8.50 -19.12
C VAL A 212 8.68 7.11 -18.60
N SER A 213 9.87 6.63 -18.97
CA SER A 213 10.42 5.38 -18.45
C SER A 213 10.77 5.51 -16.96
N PHE A 214 10.74 4.38 -16.26
CA PHE A 214 11.13 4.33 -14.86
C PHE A 214 12.60 4.78 -14.67
N PRO A 215 12.88 5.74 -13.76
CA PRO A 215 14.23 6.23 -13.52
C PRO A 215 15.10 5.16 -12.85
N GLN A 216 16.30 4.92 -13.36
CA GLN A 216 17.17 3.86 -12.86
C GLN A 216 17.92 4.23 -11.58
N ASN A 217 18.01 5.52 -11.26
CA ASN A 217 18.74 6.01 -10.11
C ASN A 217 18.20 7.38 -9.64
N LYS A 218 18.64 7.80 -8.46
CA LYS A 218 18.24 9.07 -7.84
C LYS A 218 18.53 10.28 -8.71
N SER A 219 19.63 10.29 -9.48
CA SER A 219 19.97 11.42 -10.36
C SER A 219 18.95 11.59 -11.49
N GLU A 220 18.54 10.49 -12.13
CA GLU A 220 17.47 10.51 -13.13
C GLU A 220 16.13 10.91 -12.53
N MET A 221 15.80 10.40 -11.34
CA MET A 221 14.58 10.80 -10.62
C MET A 221 14.54 12.31 -10.38
N ILE A 222 15.63 12.91 -9.89
CA ILE A 222 15.75 14.35 -9.67
C ILE A 222 15.65 15.12 -10.99
N LYS A 223 16.24 14.62 -12.09
CA LYS A 223 16.10 15.25 -13.42
C LYS A 223 14.64 15.27 -13.88
N LEU A 224 13.90 14.17 -13.72
CA LEU A 224 12.48 14.12 -14.03
C LEU A 224 11.68 15.10 -13.17
N ALA A 225 12.00 15.21 -11.88
CA ALA A 225 11.36 16.15 -10.97
C ALA A 225 11.60 17.61 -11.37
N ASN A 226 12.86 17.97 -11.69
CA ASN A 226 13.22 19.31 -12.15
C ASN A 226 12.54 19.69 -13.48
N ASN A 227 12.29 18.70 -14.35
CA ASN A 227 11.59 18.90 -15.62
C ASN A 227 10.06 18.90 -15.47
N GLY A 228 9.52 18.76 -14.25
CA GLY A 228 8.08 18.68 -13.99
C GLY A 228 7.41 17.40 -14.49
N LEU A 229 8.20 16.39 -14.86
CA LEU A 229 7.73 15.07 -15.31
C LEU A 229 7.49 14.10 -14.15
N ALA A 230 7.98 14.46 -12.96
CA ALA A 230 7.71 13.77 -11.72
C ALA A 230 7.58 14.78 -10.57
N ARG A 231 7.00 14.34 -9.47
CA ARG A 231 6.89 15.14 -8.25
C ARG A 231 6.64 14.26 -7.03
N PRO A 232 6.81 14.76 -5.80
CA PRO A 232 6.49 14.01 -4.60
C PRO A 232 5.07 13.43 -4.65
N PHE A 233 4.91 12.22 -4.14
CA PHE A 233 3.64 11.53 -4.13
C PHE A 233 2.54 12.38 -3.49
N HIS A 234 1.38 12.44 -4.15
CA HIS A 234 0.21 13.23 -3.75
C HIS A 234 0.48 14.73 -3.54
N GLN A 235 1.56 15.31 -4.08
CA GLN A 235 1.91 16.72 -3.84
C GLN A 235 0.75 17.69 -4.19
N LYS A 236 -0.05 17.40 -5.22
CA LYS A 236 -1.17 18.28 -5.61
C LYS A 236 -2.45 18.05 -4.83
N ILE A 237 -2.68 16.84 -4.33
CA ILE A 237 -3.96 16.46 -3.71
C ILE A 237 -3.89 16.39 -2.18
N TYR A 238 -2.72 16.07 -1.62
CA TYR A 238 -2.50 15.86 -0.19
C TYR A 238 -1.05 16.13 0.24
N ALA A 239 -0.54 17.34 -0.05
CA ALA A 239 0.84 17.74 0.26
C ALA A 239 1.21 17.56 1.75
N ASP A 240 0.28 17.87 2.66
CA ASP A 240 0.50 17.80 4.11
C ASP A 240 0.80 16.37 4.61
N GLY A 241 0.35 15.35 3.86
CA GLY A 241 0.55 13.94 4.17
C GLY A 241 2.01 13.51 4.09
N HIS A 242 2.76 14.06 3.15
CA HIS A 242 4.16 13.69 2.92
C HIS A 242 5.15 14.81 3.22
N PHE A 243 4.66 15.97 3.68
CA PHE A 243 5.47 17.15 3.96
C PHE A 243 6.67 16.86 4.87
N SER A 244 6.47 16.09 5.94
CA SER A 244 7.51 15.77 6.91
C SER A 244 8.64 14.89 6.37
N THR A 245 8.48 14.25 5.20
CA THR A 245 9.57 13.53 4.50
C THR A 245 10.64 14.50 3.96
N ASN A 246 10.33 15.79 3.82
CA ASN A 246 11.27 16.83 3.39
C ASN A 246 12.04 16.46 2.11
N TYR A 247 11.28 16.29 1.02
CA TYR A 247 11.82 15.95 -0.30
C TYR A 247 12.92 16.92 -0.76
N SER A 248 12.81 18.21 -0.47
CA SER A 248 13.84 19.19 -0.82
C SER A 248 15.20 18.91 -0.15
N SER A 249 15.22 18.38 1.07
CA SER A 249 16.47 17.95 1.73
C SER A 249 17.05 16.71 1.05
N TRP A 250 16.18 15.76 0.70
CA TRP A 250 16.59 14.53 0.01
C TRP A 250 17.16 14.82 -1.39
N GLU A 251 16.53 15.72 -2.15
CA GLU A 251 16.94 16.11 -3.51
C GLU A 251 18.26 16.91 -3.54
N LYS A 252 18.50 17.77 -2.54
CA LYS A 252 19.72 18.60 -2.48
C LYS A 252 20.99 17.80 -2.22
N ASN A 253 20.89 16.68 -1.53
CA ASN A 253 22.03 15.82 -1.26
C ASN A 253 22.32 14.97 -2.50
N THR A 254 23.09 15.49 -3.45
CA THR A 254 23.42 14.80 -4.72
C THR A 254 24.75 14.04 -4.66
N GLY A 255 25.57 14.27 -3.64
CA GLY A 255 26.82 13.55 -3.42
C GLY A 255 26.62 12.07 -3.04
N ASP A 256 25.39 11.70 -2.70
CA ASP A 256 25.02 10.38 -2.19
C ASP A 256 24.44 9.42 -3.25
N VAL A 257 24.32 9.87 -4.51
CA VAL A 257 23.72 9.11 -5.61
C VAL A 257 24.44 7.77 -5.88
N LYS A 258 25.76 7.72 -5.61
CA LYS A 258 26.58 6.51 -5.73
C LYS A 258 26.90 5.86 -4.38
N ALA A 259 26.38 6.42 -3.28
CA ALA A 259 26.65 5.89 -1.96
C ALA A 259 25.79 4.65 -1.70
N ALA A 260 26.28 3.77 -0.82
CA ALA A 260 25.45 2.74 -0.23
C ALA A 260 24.24 3.36 0.48
N VAL A 261 23.17 2.58 0.68
CA VAL A 261 21.99 3.04 1.39
C VAL A 261 22.37 3.52 2.79
N HIS A 262 21.92 4.71 3.16
CA HIS A 262 22.19 5.34 4.44
C HIS A 262 21.04 6.26 4.85
N VAL A 263 21.04 6.66 6.11
CA VAL A 263 20.12 7.69 6.63
C VAL A 263 20.56 9.04 6.10
N ASN A 264 19.71 9.68 5.30
CA ASN A 264 19.94 11.03 4.79
C ASN A 264 19.65 12.08 5.88
N HIS A 265 18.50 11.96 6.54
CA HIS A 265 18.14 12.82 7.68
C HIS A 265 17.03 12.18 8.52
N ASN A 266 16.91 12.65 9.77
CA ASN A 266 15.79 12.31 10.66
C ASN A 266 14.60 13.23 10.38
N VAL A 267 13.39 12.70 10.49
CA VAL A 267 12.16 13.50 10.48
C VAL A 267 12.03 14.18 11.84
N THR A 268 12.19 15.49 11.87
CA THR A 268 12.19 16.30 13.12
C THR A 268 10.86 16.91 13.48
N ARG A 269 9.89 16.88 12.56
CA ARG A 269 8.56 17.47 12.74
C ARG A 269 7.54 16.64 11.98
N CYS A 270 6.85 15.75 12.68
CA CYS A 270 5.68 15.10 12.12
C CYS A 270 4.48 16.02 12.23
N THR A 271 3.88 16.37 11.09
CA THR A 271 2.55 16.98 11.11
C THR A 271 1.55 15.96 11.64
N ASN A 272 0.38 16.42 12.11
CA ASN A 272 -0.70 15.50 12.46
C ASN A 272 -1.13 14.61 11.28
N TRP A 273 -0.66 14.88 10.06
CA TRP A 273 -1.12 14.26 8.83
C TRP A 273 -0.10 13.30 8.23
N TYR A 274 1.04 13.10 8.89
CA TYR A 274 2.18 12.42 8.29
C TYR A 274 1.90 10.96 7.91
N GLU A 275 2.25 10.62 6.67
CA GLU A 275 1.95 9.36 6.01
C GLU A 275 3.14 8.89 5.13
N PRO A 276 4.27 8.51 5.72
CA PRO A 276 5.38 8.02 4.91
C PRO A 276 5.10 6.62 4.33
N PHE A 277 5.78 6.32 3.23
CA PHE A 277 6.12 4.95 2.90
C PHE A 277 7.36 4.58 3.70
N TYR A 278 7.31 3.50 4.46
CA TYR A 278 8.40 3.15 5.37
C TYR A 278 8.63 1.65 5.46
N VAL A 279 9.86 1.32 5.82
CA VAL A 279 10.32 -0.02 6.20
C VAL A 279 10.50 -0.04 7.71
N ALA A 280 9.89 -0.99 8.40
CA ALA A 280 10.04 -1.14 9.83
C ALA A 280 9.98 -2.61 10.23
N ARG A 281 10.42 -2.92 11.44
CA ARG A 281 10.28 -4.27 12.00
C ARG A 281 8.81 -4.67 12.10
N ALA A 282 8.52 -5.97 11.96
CA ALA A 282 7.16 -6.51 11.97
C ALA A 282 6.36 -6.15 13.25
N ILE A 283 7.06 -5.88 14.37
CA ILE A 283 6.49 -5.49 15.67
C ILE A 283 5.73 -4.16 15.69
N VAL A 284 5.75 -3.38 14.60
CA VAL A 284 4.94 -2.17 14.51
C VAL A 284 3.45 -2.51 14.79
N PRO A 285 2.69 -1.62 15.48
CA PRO A 285 1.27 -1.87 15.76
C PRO A 285 0.45 -2.25 14.52
N ASP A 286 -0.68 -2.91 14.64
CA ASP A 286 -1.50 -3.20 13.46
C ASP A 286 -2.25 -1.97 12.95
N TYR A 287 -2.69 -2.03 11.69
CA TYR A 287 -3.65 -1.06 11.16
C TYR A 287 -5.00 -1.30 11.84
N ASP A 288 -5.63 -0.23 12.32
CA ASP A 288 -6.94 -0.36 12.96
C ASP A 288 -8.02 -0.73 11.92
N GLU A 289 -8.51 -1.96 12.05
CA GLU A 289 -9.48 -2.61 11.16
C GLU A 289 -10.89 -1.99 11.24
N ARG A 290 -11.16 -1.07 12.17
CA ARG A 290 -12.42 -0.30 12.19
C ARG A 290 -12.49 0.72 11.06
N PHE A 291 -11.35 1.14 10.52
CA PHE A 291 -11.29 2.05 9.39
C PHE A 291 -11.29 1.24 8.07
N ILE A 292 -12.38 1.38 7.31
CA ILE A 292 -12.63 0.68 6.05
C ILE A 292 -12.97 1.72 4.98
N GLY A 293 -12.52 1.53 3.73
CA GLY A 293 -12.74 2.51 2.66
C GLY A 293 -11.98 3.83 2.89
N TYR A 294 -12.29 4.87 2.13
CA TYR A 294 -11.51 6.11 2.10
C TYR A 294 -11.55 6.91 3.40
N GLY A 295 -10.42 7.56 3.69
CA GLY A 295 -10.22 8.38 4.88
C GLY A 295 -9.74 7.57 6.07
N PHE A 296 -8.64 8.01 6.68
CA PHE A 296 -8.11 7.47 7.94
C PHE A 296 -7.48 6.06 7.87
N THR A 297 -7.21 5.54 6.66
CA THR A 297 -6.64 4.20 6.44
C THR A 297 -5.22 4.20 5.85
N ARG A 298 -4.92 5.17 4.98
CA ARG A 298 -3.63 5.54 4.37
C ARG A 298 -4.00 6.77 3.54
N ASN A 299 -4.63 6.57 2.38
CA ASN A 299 -5.27 7.61 1.57
C ASN A 299 -6.35 8.42 2.32
N THR A 300 -5.97 9.53 2.96
CA THR A 300 -6.90 10.54 3.49
C THR A 300 -6.98 11.68 2.51
N GLN A 301 -7.71 11.48 1.42
CA GLN A 301 -8.11 12.53 0.49
C GLN A 301 -9.23 13.36 1.13
N VAL A 302 -8.89 14.17 2.14
CA VAL A 302 -9.83 15.14 2.71
C VAL A 302 -9.65 16.45 1.96
N LEU A 303 -10.38 16.61 0.85
CA LEU A 303 -10.62 17.94 0.29
C LEU A 303 -11.70 18.67 1.11
N VAL A 304 -11.47 18.85 2.41
CA VAL A 304 -12.32 19.69 3.25
C VAL A 304 -11.40 20.63 4.00
N SER A 305 -11.21 21.84 3.46
CA SER A 305 -11.04 23.10 4.23
C SER A 305 -10.85 24.39 3.40
N LEU A 306 -10.92 24.41 2.06
CA LEU A 306 -10.79 25.69 1.32
C LEU A 306 -11.97 26.10 0.43
N LEU A 307 -12.86 25.18 0.04
CA LEU A 307 -14.03 25.53 -0.81
C LEU A 307 -15.32 25.86 -0.06
N LEU A 308 -15.35 25.72 1.27
CA LEU A 308 -16.50 26.15 2.10
C LEU A 308 -16.31 27.53 2.75
N LEU A 309 -15.19 28.23 2.48
CA LEU A 309 -14.91 29.54 3.06
C LEU A 309 -15.41 30.74 2.23
N CYS A 310 -16.03 30.53 1.06
CA CYS A 310 -16.41 31.64 0.17
C CYS A 310 -17.90 31.96 0.07
N THR A 311 -18.80 31.46 0.94
CA THR A 311 -20.23 31.79 0.80
C THR A 311 -20.99 32.23 2.03
N ASN A 312 -20.39 32.41 3.22
CA ASN A 312 -21.14 33.08 4.30
C ASN A 312 -20.26 33.72 5.38
N LYS A 313 -20.40 35.04 5.54
CA LYS A 313 -19.64 35.91 6.47
C LYS A 313 -19.98 35.72 7.96
N SER A 314 -20.68 34.67 8.35
CA SER A 314 -21.20 34.52 9.72
C SER A 314 -20.98 33.12 10.30
N PHE A 315 -19.75 32.58 10.26
CA PHE A 315 -19.41 31.36 11.00
C PHE A 315 -18.00 31.43 11.58
N ARG A 316 -17.82 32.28 12.59
CA ARG A 316 -16.55 32.42 13.34
C ARG A 316 -16.50 31.57 14.62
N PHE A 317 -17.49 30.69 14.85
CA PHE A 317 -17.62 29.92 16.09
C PHE A 317 -17.53 28.38 15.95
N PHE A 318 -17.33 27.83 14.75
CA PHE A 318 -17.16 26.38 14.54
C PHE A 318 -15.77 25.99 14.01
N LEU A 319 -14.75 26.84 14.20
CA LEU A 319 -13.39 26.56 13.73
C LEU A 319 -12.60 25.57 14.62
N ASN A 320 -13.10 25.21 15.81
CA ASN A 320 -12.34 24.40 16.77
C ASN A 320 -12.63 22.89 16.72
N ILE A 321 -13.52 22.41 15.83
CA ILE A 321 -13.94 20.99 15.80
C ILE A 321 -13.31 20.18 14.65
N PHE A 322 -12.64 20.82 13.68
CA PHE A 322 -12.20 20.13 12.45
C PHE A 322 -10.68 19.96 12.24
N ILE A 323 -9.83 20.28 13.22
CA ILE A 323 -8.36 20.44 13.00
C ILE A 323 -7.51 19.34 13.68
N PHE A 324 -8.00 18.10 13.84
CA PHE A 324 -7.22 17.06 14.51
C PHE A 324 -7.39 15.68 13.93
N LEU A 325 -6.64 15.36 12.88
CA LEU A 325 -6.83 14.11 12.17
C LEU A 325 -5.45 13.57 11.78
N CYS A 326 -5.14 12.39 12.28
CA CYS A 326 -3.93 11.63 11.96
C CYS A 326 -4.35 10.28 11.45
N LEU A 327 -3.54 9.69 10.58
CA LEU A 327 -3.72 8.30 10.21
C LEU A 327 -3.41 7.41 11.39
N SER A 328 -4.30 6.46 11.64
CA SER A 328 -4.28 5.65 12.85
C SER A 328 -2.90 5.03 13.12
N LYS A 329 -2.31 4.46 12.08
CA LYS A 329 -1.04 3.73 12.17
C LYS A 329 0.16 4.62 12.55
N VAL A 330 0.41 5.69 11.82
CA VAL A 330 1.59 6.57 12.04
C VAL A 330 1.43 7.32 13.35
N TYR A 331 0.21 7.76 13.66
CA TYR A 331 -0.12 8.33 14.97
C TYR A 331 0.29 7.41 16.12
N GLU A 332 -0.12 6.14 16.04
CA GLU A 332 0.17 5.15 17.07
C GLU A 332 1.68 4.82 17.14
N MET A 333 2.38 4.84 16.01
CA MET A 333 3.84 4.70 16.00
C MET A 333 4.54 5.88 16.67
N ILE A 334 4.13 7.12 16.38
CA ILE A 334 4.67 8.30 17.07
C ILE A 334 4.38 8.20 18.57
N ALA A 335 3.16 7.81 18.95
CA ALA A 335 2.77 7.59 20.34
C ALA A 335 3.64 6.54 21.03
N ALA A 336 3.97 5.46 20.32
CA ALA A 336 4.84 4.39 20.81
C ALA A 336 6.33 4.79 20.86
N GLY A 337 6.71 5.98 20.37
CA GLY A 337 8.09 6.48 20.41
C GLY A 337 8.95 6.11 19.19
N TYR A 338 8.32 5.80 18.05
CA TYR A 338 9.06 5.56 16.81
C TYR A 338 9.75 6.82 16.29
N GLN A 339 10.99 6.67 15.85
CA GLN A 339 11.74 7.67 15.11
C GLN A 339 11.70 7.36 13.62
N PHE A 340 11.46 8.38 12.81
CA PHE A 340 11.39 8.26 11.36
C PHE A 340 12.68 8.79 10.73
N GLN A 341 13.31 7.98 9.87
CA GLN A 341 14.60 8.28 9.26
C GLN A 341 14.50 8.12 7.75
N VAL A 342 14.73 9.18 6.98
CA VAL A 342 14.61 9.16 5.52
C VAL A 342 15.87 8.53 4.92
N LEU A 343 15.70 7.49 4.10
CA LEU A 343 16.79 6.79 3.42
C LEU A 343 17.14 7.41 2.07
N SER A 344 18.38 7.20 1.65
CA SER A 344 18.92 7.60 0.36
C SER A 344 20.01 6.58 -0.05
N PRO A 345 20.26 6.31 -1.34
CA PRO A 345 19.65 6.94 -2.53
C PRO A 345 18.40 6.22 -3.06
N ILE A 346 17.88 5.23 -2.33
CA ILE A 346 16.68 4.47 -2.73
C ILE A 346 15.42 5.33 -2.69
N PHE A 347 14.49 5.02 -3.58
CA PHE A 347 13.19 5.66 -3.70
C PHE A 347 12.18 4.68 -4.31
N ALA A 348 10.92 5.08 -4.37
CA ALA A 348 9.88 4.36 -5.08
C ALA A 348 9.06 5.32 -5.96
N CYS A 349 8.34 4.78 -6.93
CA CYS A 349 7.52 5.57 -7.84
C CYS A 349 6.17 4.94 -8.16
N HIS A 350 5.26 5.78 -8.64
CA HIS A 350 3.96 5.39 -9.19
C HIS A 350 3.70 6.20 -10.47
N TRP A 351 3.29 5.53 -11.56
CA TRP A 351 2.89 6.21 -12.79
C TRP A 351 1.50 6.83 -12.68
N GLY A 352 1.32 8.01 -13.27
CA GLY A 352 0.07 8.76 -13.24
C GLY A 352 0.15 9.92 -12.27
N LEU A 353 0.29 11.13 -12.82
CA LEU A 353 0.28 12.38 -12.04
C LEU A 353 -1.15 12.70 -11.61
N GLN A 354 -1.47 12.56 -10.32
CA GLN A 354 -2.84 12.72 -9.84
C GLN A 354 -3.30 14.19 -9.89
N THR A 355 -4.53 14.46 -10.32
CA THR A 355 -5.07 15.83 -10.38
C THR A 355 -6.23 16.00 -9.40
N VAL A 356 -6.48 17.25 -8.99
CA VAL A 356 -7.55 17.60 -8.03
C VAL A 356 -8.95 17.32 -8.60
N GLU A 357 -9.13 17.43 -9.92
CA GLU A 357 -10.42 17.26 -10.59
C GLU A 357 -10.92 15.80 -10.61
N GLY A 358 -10.01 14.82 -10.54
CA GLY A 358 -10.35 13.39 -10.53
C GLY A 358 -10.84 12.85 -9.18
N ASP A 359 -10.84 13.67 -8.12
CA ASP A 359 -10.99 13.19 -6.73
C ASP A 359 -12.35 13.52 -6.07
N TYR A 360 -13.22 14.26 -6.77
CA TYR A 360 -14.54 14.60 -6.25
C TYR A 360 -15.54 13.44 -6.39
N ASN A 361 -15.49 12.48 -5.46
CA ASN A 361 -16.49 11.41 -5.38
C ASN A 361 -17.37 11.57 -4.11
N PRO A 362 -18.69 11.81 -4.25
CA PRO A 362 -19.62 11.90 -3.11
C PRO A 362 -19.58 10.68 -2.18
N TRP A 363 -19.35 9.49 -2.73
CA TRP A 363 -19.25 8.25 -1.97
C TRP A 363 -17.99 8.21 -1.09
N ARG A 364 -16.84 8.72 -1.58
CA ARG A 364 -15.62 8.89 -0.77
C ARG A 364 -15.84 9.82 0.42
N ARG A 365 -16.59 10.93 0.24
CA ARG A 365 -16.92 11.85 1.34
C ARG A 365 -17.78 11.20 2.43
N LYS A 366 -18.73 10.34 2.06
CA LYS A 366 -19.53 9.59 3.03
C LYS A 366 -18.66 8.67 3.89
N GLN A 367 -17.65 8.04 3.30
CA GLN A 367 -16.70 7.18 4.02
C GLN A 367 -15.82 7.98 4.97
N VAL A 368 -15.24 9.08 4.48
CA VAL A 368 -14.46 10.01 5.32
C VAL A 368 -15.29 10.49 6.52
N SER A 369 -16.56 10.86 6.31
CA SER A 369 -17.46 11.30 7.39
C SER A 369 -17.78 10.18 8.39
N THR A 370 -17.84 8.93 7.92
CA THR A 370 -18.05 7.77 8.80
C THR A 370 -16.80 7.51 9.63
N ASN A 371 -15.64 7.46 8.99
CA ASN A 371 -14.36 7.19 9.63
C ASN A 371 -13.91 8.34 10.56
N SER A 372 -14.27 9.59 10.28
CA SER A 372 -13.98 10.72 11.17
C SER A 372 -14.68 10.63 12.53
N ARG A 373 -15.76 9.85 12.65
CA ARG A 373 -16.42 9.60 13.94
C ARG A 373 -15.64 8.63 14.81
N LEU A 374 -14.84 7.74 14.21
CA LEU A 374 -14.04 6.74 14.91
C LEU A 374 -12.74 7.33 15.49
N ILE A 375 -12.22 8.42 14.91
CA ILE A 375 -10.90 8.96 15.26
C ILE A 375 -10.78 9.40 16.72
N ARG A 376 -11.86 9.94 17.30
CA ARG A 376 -11.85 10.44 18.68
C ARG A 376 -11.64 9.28 19.65
N THR A 377 -12.39 8.20 19.45
CA THR A 377 -12.28 6.98 20.24
C THR A 377 -10.90 6.36 20.04
N PHE A 378 -10.44 6.23 18.79
CA PHE A 378 -9.11 5.72 18.46
C PHE A 378 -7.99 6.49 19.18
N LYS A 379 -7.99 7.83 19.12
CA LYS A 379 -6.97 8.65 19.80
C LYS A 379 -7.02 8.50 21.32
N THR A 380 -8.21 8.39 21.89
CA THR A 380 -8.39 8.16 23.32
C THR A 380 -7.78 6.82 23.73
N GLU A 381 -8.02 5.76 22.95
CA GLU A 381 -7.43 4.43 23.18
C GLU A 381 -5.91 4.43 23.00
N VAL A 382 -5.37 5.13 22.00
CA VAL A 382 -3.92 5.26 21.80
C VAL A 382 -3.27 6.02 22.97
N ASN A 383 -3.84 7.16 23.36
CA ASN A 383 -3.33 7.93 24.51
C ASN A 383 -3.41 7.14 25.82
N ALA A 384 -4.44 6.30 25.98
CA ALA A 384 -4.55 5.40 27.13
C ALA A 384 -3.48 4.29 27.11
N ARG A 385 -3.12 3.78 25.92
CA ARG A 385 -2.11 2.72 25.75
C ARG A 385 -0.67 3.23 25.92
N TYR A 386 -0.35 4.42 25.42
CA TYR A 386 1.03 4.92 25.33
C TYR A 386 1.31 6.16 26.19
N GLY A 387 0.29 6.70 26.88
CA GLY A 387 0.36 8.00 27.55
C GLY A 387 0.06 9.17 26.59
N ASN A 388 -0.03 10.39 27.12
CA ASN A 388 -0.31 11.57 26.30
C ASN A 388 0.83 11.80 25.30
N VAL A 389 0.50 11.74 24.00
CA VAL A 389 1.44 11.98 22.90
C VAL A 389 1.93 13.42 22.95
N ILE A 390 3.17 13.62 23.42
CA ILE A 390 3.88 14.89 23.26
C ILE A 390 4.26 14.97 21.77
N LYS A 391 3.82 16.03 21.08
CA LYS A 391 3.87 16.21 19.62
C LYS A 391 5.28 16.42 19.05
N MET A 392 6.20 15.48 19.25
CA MET A 392 7.51 15.51 18.59
C MET A 392 7.88 14.11 18.07
N CYS A 393 8.08 14.07 16.74
CA CYS A 393 9.19 13.32 16.17
C CYS A 393 10.46 14.15 16.44
#